data_AF-A0A938VYL0-F1
#
_entry.id   AF-A0A938VYL0-F1
#
_cell.length_a   1.000
_cell.length_b   1.000
_cell.length_c   1.000
_cell.angle_alpha   90.00
_cell.angle_beta   90.00
_cell.angle_gamma   90.00
#
_symmetry.space_group_name_H-M   'P 1'
#
loop_
_entity.id
_entity.type
_entity.pdbx_description
1 polymer ?
#
loop_
_entity_poly.entity_id
_entity_poly.type
_entity_poly.pdbx_seq_one_letter_code
_entity_poly.pdbx_strand_id
1 'polypeptide(L)'
;MGTVPVSIWGPFAGYGTRGRHVSWLINDQGDRADALRDAATARFERREIPRATVQRMTLLRQGILVDSRPYFLIRRGLATAGLYIARFGQDLYVSQVTYFKGPISSIRVLLVALMALFIIVYPPIYNNALSSVNLNLLGGSVSGLDSLMTLTCCLGPIYLLDYLALGLLVLFSAYKWLTEKDLLAALRVPPNEFDTDDIVALEKSVEQTVREALDVVGIEQRLMPQAAEYGMRRRLI
;
A
#
# COMPACT_ATOMS: atom_id res chain seq x y z
N MET A 1 7.68 -14.46 -30.69
CA MET A 1 7.21 -13.13 -30.25
C MET A 1 6.43 -13.32 -28.96
N GLY A 2 7.08 -13.11 -27.81
CA GLY A 2 6.42 -13.25 -26.52
C GLY A 2 5.57 -12.01 -26.27
N THR A 3 4.28 -12.20 -26.01
CA THR A 3 3.41 -11.15 -25.51
C THR A 3 3.97 -10.69 -24.16
N VAL A 4 4.63 -9.53 -24.14
CA VAL A 4 5.03 -8.90 -22.88
C VAL A 4 3.72 -8.57 -22.18
N PRO A 5 3.42 -9.18 -21.01
CA PRO A 5 2.19 -8.87 -20.31
C PRO A 5 2.20 -7.38 -20.01
N VAL A 6 1.25 -6.66 -20.60
CA VAL A 6 1.02 -5.24 -20.33
C VAL A 6 0.57 -5.16 -18.88
N SER A 7 1.51 -4.97 -17.96
CA SER A 7 1.17 -4.74 -16.58
C SER A 7 0.85 -3.26 -16.44
N ILE A 8 -0.39 -2.96 -16.04
CA ILE A 8 -0.91 -1.59 -15.82
C ILE A 8 -0.26 -0.95 -14.58
N TRP A 9 0.51 -1.74 -13.84
CA TRP A 9 0.98 -1.41 -12.51
C TRP A 9 2.35 -0.72 -12.53
N GLY A 10 2.50 0.31 -11.70
CA GLY A 10 3.78 0.97 -11.50
C GLY A 10 4.82 0.04 -10.85
N PRO A 11 6.11 0.40 -10.94
CA PRO A 11 7.23 -0.40 -10.41
C PRO A 11 7.16 -0.68 -8.89
N PHE A 12 6.40 0.13 -8.16
CA PHE A 12 6.20 0.02 -6.72
C PHE A 12 4.80 -0.47 -6.32
N ALA A 13 4.03 -1.04 -7.25
CA ALA A 13 2.75 -1.64 -6.91
C ALA A 13 2.94 -2.78 -5.89
N GLY A 14 2.07 -2.82 -4.88
CA GLY A 14 2.11 -3.81 -3.80
C GLY A 14 2.97 -3.42 -2.58
N TYR A 15 3.75 -2.33 -2.63
CA TYR A 15 4.55 -1.84 -1.49
C TYR A 15 3.76 -0.97 -0.50
N GLY A 16 2.48 -0.70 -0.78
CA GLY A 16 1.58 0.06 0.09
C GLY A 16 1.52 1.54 -0.26
N THR A 17 1.16 2.37 0.70
CA THR A 17 1.00 3.80 0.51
C THR A 17 2.35 4.48 0.40
N ARG A 18 2.52 5.34 -0.61
CA ARG A 18 3.71 6.17 -0.75
C ARG A 18 3.79 7.18 0.39
N GLY A 19 4.91 7.16 1.10
CA GLY A 19 5.30 8.18 2.07
C GLY A 19 6.08 9.30 1.40
N ARG A 20 7.22 9.65 1.99
CA ARG A 20 8.04 10.78 1.56
C ARG A 20 8.82 10.44 0.28
N HIS A 21 8.96 11.43 -0.59
CA HIS A 21 9.87 11.35 -1.73
C HIS A 21 10.83 12.51 -1.71
N VAL A 22 12.12 12.19 -1.75
CA VAL A 22 13.21 13.14 -1.68
C VAL A 22 14.15 12.85 -2.84
N SER A 23 14.65 13.90 -3.48
CA SER A 23 15.62 13.77 -4.55
C SER A 23 16.67 14.86 -4.46
N TRP A 24 17.89 14.49 -4.85
CA TRP A 24 19.04 15.38 -4.95
C TRP A 24 19.62 15.26 -6.34
N LEU A 25 19.97 16.40 -6.91
CA LEU A 25 20.74 16.49 -8.14
C LEU A 25 22.06 17.18 -7.77
N ILE A 26 23.16 16.46 -7.97
CA ILE A 26 24.51 16.92 -7.65
C ILE A 26 25.20 17.21 -8.98
N ASN A 27 25.53 18.48 -9.20
CA ASN A 27 26.08 18.96 -10.46
C ASN A 27 27.46 18.35 -10.74
N ASP A 28 27.73 18.03 -12.01
CA ASP A 28 29.04 17.60 -12.52
C ASP A 28 29.64 16.34 -11.86
N GLN A 29 28.82 15.51 -11.22
CA GLN A 29 29.26 14.26 -10.57
C GLN A 29 28.69 12.99 -11.23
N GLY A 30 28.12 13.10 -12.43
CA GLY A 30 27.44 12.01 -13.13
C GLY A 30 28.35 10.81 -13.42
N ASP A 31 29.64 11.03 -13.68
CA ASP A 31 30.62 9.96 -13.92
C ASP A 31 30.92 9.13 -12.65
N ARG A 32 30.60 9.67 -11.45
CA ARG A 32 30.80 8.97 -10.17
C ARG A 32 29.59 8.16 -9.72
N ALA A 33 28.52 8.11 -10.52
CA ALA A 33 27.28 7.41 -10.15
C ALA A 33 27.50 5.91 -9.87
N ASP A 34 28.33 5.23 -10.67
CA ASP A 34 28.59 3.81 -10.48
C ASP A 34 29.45 3.55 -9.25
N ALA A 35 30.51 4.35 -9.04
CA ALA A 35 31.31 4.32 -7.82
C ALA A 35 30.46 4.55 -6.56
N LEU A 36 29.48 5.46 -6.62
CA LEU A 36 28.56 5.71 -5.51
C LEU A 36 27.61 4.53 -5.26
N ARG A 37 27.10 3.89 -6.30
CA ARG A 37 26.26 2.67 -6.15
C ARG A 37 27.04 1.56 -5.46
N ASP A 38 28.29 1.35 -5.86
CA ASP A 38 29.15 0.31 -5.29
C ASP A 38 29.52 0.63 -3.83
N ALA A 39 29.92 1.87 -3.55
CA ALA A 39 30.20 2.32 -2.19
C ALA A 39 28.97 2.21 -1.27
N ALA A 40 27.79 2.63 -1.75
CA ALA A 40 26.54 2.51 -1.00
C ALA A 40 26.21 1.05 -0.69
N THR A 41 26.47 0.14 -1.62
CA THR A 41 26.20 -1.30 -1.43
C THR A 41 27.12 -1.90 -0.40
N ALA A 42 28.43 -1.66 -0.53
CA ALA A 42 29.40 -2.11 0.46
C ALA A 42 29.06 -1.57 1.86
N ARG A 43 28.49 -0.37 1.95
CA ARG A 43 28.02 0.21 3.21
C ARG A 43 26.74 -0.44 3.73
N PHE A 44 25.75 -0.70 2.87
CA PHE A 44 24.54 -1.40 3.27
C PHE A 44 24.82 -2.82 3.78
N GLU A 45 25.78 -3.53 3.18
CA GLU A 45 26.23 -4.85 3.63
C GLU A 45 26.96 -4.77 4.99
N ARG A 46 27.80 -3.75 5.20
CA ARG A 46 28.55 -3.59 6.47
C ARG A 46 27.73 -3.03 7.62
N ARG A 47 26.75 -2.17 7.36
CA ARG A 47 26.03 -1.41 8.39
C ARG A 47 25.02 -2.26 9.15
N GLU A 48 24.63 -3.43 8.61
CA GLU A 48 23.62 -4.33 9.18
C GLU A 48 22.49 -3.56 9.89
N ILE A 49 21.76 -2.74 9.13
CA ILE A 49 20.67 -1.93 9.70
C ILE A 49 19.74 -2.88 10.47
N PRO A 50 19.50 -2.66 11.79
CA PRO A 50 18.79 -3.62 12.61
C PRO A 50 17.42 -3.97 12.02
N ARG A 51 17.17 -5.27 11.83
CA ARG A 51 15.91 -5.81 11.29
C ARG A 51 15.55 -5.28 9.88
N ALA A 52 16.53 -4.81 9.10
CA ALA A 52 16.31 -4.40 7.73
C ALA A 52 16.91 -5.40 6.74
N THR A 53 16.20 -5.66 5.65
CA THR A 53 16.69 -6.46 4.52
C THR A 53 16.94 -5.53 3.34
N VAL A 54 18.14 -5.58 2.78
CA VAL A 54 18.52 -4.80 1.61
C VAL A 54 18.47 -5.73 0.39
N GLN A 55 17.67 -5.37 -0.61
CA GLN A 55 17.54 -6.10 -1.85
C GLN A 55 17.79 -5.16 -3.03
N ARG A 56 18.77 -5.51 -3.88
CA ARG A 56 18.95 -4.87 -5.17
C ARG A 56 17.94 -5.46 -6.15
N MET A 57 16.97 -4.66 -6.59
CA MET A 57 15.98 -5.08 -7.56
C MET A 57 15.90 -4.08 -8.72
N THR A 58 15.99 -4.60 -9.94
CA THR A 58 15.72 -3.80 -11.12
C THR A 58 14.22 -3.68 -11.28
N LEU A 59 13.69 -2.51 -10.93
CA LEU A 59 12.27 -2.24 -11.08
C LEU A 59 11.99 -1.87 -12.54
N LEU A 60 11.04 -2.59 -13.11
CA LEU A 60 10.59 -2.37 -14.48
C LEU A 60 9.35 -1.48 -14.42
N ARG A 61 9.42 -0.31 -15.05
CA ARG A 61 8.21 0.40 -15.46
C ARG A 61 7.74 -0.27 -16.74
N GLN A 62 6.73 -1.13 -16.63
CA GLN A 62 6.10 -1.74 -17.78
C GLN A 62 5.01 -0.79 -18.30
N GLY A 63 5.09 -0.44 -19.59
CA GLY A 63 4.25 0.52 -20.30
C GLY A 63 4.59 0.46 -21.80
N ILE A 64 4.19 1.46 -22.60
CA ILE A 64 4.52 1.51 -24.05
C ILE A 64 6.05 1.48 -24.28
N LEU A 65 6.83 1.98 -23.32
CA LEU A 65 8.28 1.86 -23.27
C LEU A 65 8.68 1.18 -21.94
N VAL A 66 9.41 0.07 -22.01
CA VAL A 66 9.94 -0.62 -20.83
C VAL A 66 11.19 0.12 -20.36
N ASP A 67 11.08 0.82 -19.24
CA ASP A 67 12.22 1.49 -18.59
C ASP A 67 12.64 0.66 -17.37
N SER A 68 13.90 0.22 -17.33
CA SER A 68 14.46 -0.60 -16.26
C SER A 68 15.42 0.21 -15.41
N ARG A 69 15.14 0.34 -14.11
CA ARG A 69 15.97 1.14 -13.20
C ARG A 69 16.40 0.29 -12.00
N PRO A 70 17.72 0.20 -11.71
CA PRO A 70 18.20 -0.52 -10.54
C PRO A 70 17.88 0.26 -9.26
N TYR A 71 16.99 -0.26 -8.42
CA TYR A 71 16.67 0.30 -7.11
C TYR A 71 17.28 -0.56 -6.00
N PHE A 72 17.68 0.11 -4.93
CA PHE A 72 17.94 -0.50 -3.64
C PHE A 72 16.66 -0.45 -2.83
N LEU A 73 16.08 -1.61 -2.54
CA LEU A 73 14.92 -1.73 -1.66
C LEU A 73 15.41 -2.11 -0.27
N ILE A 74 15.31 -1.18 0.67
CA ILE A 74 15.60 -1.40 2.08
C ILE A 74 14.28 -1.58 2.81
N ARG A 75 14.00 -2.78 3.29
CA ARG A 75 12.75 -3.11 3.99
C ARG A 75 13.01 -3.32 5.47
N ARG A 76 12.28 -2.61 6.33
CA ARG A 76 12.29 -2.78 7.80
C ARG A 76 10.85 -2.92 8.28
N GLY A 77 10.48 -4.13 8.71
CA GLY A 77 9.11 -4.44 9.12
C GLY A 77 8.08 -4.15 8.01
N LEU A 78 7.23 -3.14 8.27
CA LEU A 78 6.15 -2.70 7.39
C LEU A 78 6.56 -1.53 6.46
N ALA A 79 7.72 -0.93 6.69
CA ALA A 79 8.26 0.17 5.89
C ALA A 79 9.25 -0.35 4.84
N THR A 80 9.20 0.24 3.64
CA THR A 80 10.14 -0.01 2.55
C THR A 80 10.66 1.31 2.01
N ALA A 81 11.97 1.51 2.01
CA ALA A 81 12.64 2.63 1.36
C ALA A 81 13.24 2.16 0.03
N GLY A 82 12.88 2.81 -1.08
CA GLY A 82 13.52 2.66 -2.37
C GLY A 82 14.55 3.76 -2.58
N LEU A 83 15.81 3.41 -2.73
CA LEU A 83 16.90 4.31 -3.08
C LEU A 83 17.31 4.06 -4.53
N TYR A 84 17.44 5.14 -5.29
CA TYR A 84 17.89 5.12 -6.68
C TYR A 84 19.01 6.12 -6.86
N ILE A 85 20.08 5.66 -7.46
CA ILE A 85 21.26 6.44 -7.78
C ILE A 85 21.47 6.27 -9.27
N ALA A 86 21.57 7.36 -10.02
CA ALA A 86 21.81 7.32 -11.45
C ALA A 86 22.52 8.55 -11.97
N ARG A 87 23.13 8.40 -13.13
CA ARG A 87 23.65 9.50 -13.93
C ARG A 87 22.51 10.18 -14.67
N PHE A 88 22.41 11.49 -14.56
CA PHE A 88 21.49 12.33 -15.33
C PHE A 88 22.30 13.33 -16.16
N GLY A 89 22.74 12.90 -17.35
CA GLY A 89 23.66 13.70 -18.16
C GLY A 89 25.04 13.83 -17.50
N GLN A 90 25.46 15.05 -17.18
CA GLN A 90 26.70 15.33 -16.44
C GLN A 90 26.49 15.30 -14.92
N ASP A 91 25.24 15.27 -14.47
CA ASP A 91 24.88 15.35 -13.06
C ASP A 91 24.63 13.97 -12.46
N LEU A 92 24.75 13.90 -11.14
CA LEU A 92 24.44 12.74 -10.33
C LEU A 92 23.06 12.93 -9.71
N TYR A 93 22.13 12.03 -10.03
CA TYR A 93 20.79 12.01 -9.48
C TYR A 93 20.67 10.93 -8.40
N VAL A 94 20.21 11.33 -7.22
CA VAL A 94 19.90 10.43 -6.12
C VAL A 94 18.45 10.66 -5.71
N SER A 95 17.63 9.63 -5.65
CA SER A 95 16.26 9.73 -5.15
C SER A 95 15.94 8.65 -4.15
N GLN A 96 15.22 9.02 -3.11
CA GLN A 96 14.72 8.17 -2.07
C GLN A 96 13.20 8.28 -2.02
N VAL A 97 12.51 7.15 -2.03
CA VAL A 97 11.07 7.07 -1.84
C VAL A 97 10.77 6.10 -0.70
N THR A 98 9.82 6.43 0.17
CA THR A 98 9.33 5.48 1.18
C THR A 98 7.93 5.01 0.89
N TYR A 99 7.68 3.78 1.30
CA TYR A 99 6.39 3.11 1.21
C TYR A 99 6.10 2.46 2.55
N PHE A 100 4.84 2.52 2.96
CA PHE A 100 4.35 1.84 4.15
C PHE A 100 3.19 0.93 3.80
N LYS A 101 3.29 -0.33 4.24
CA LYS A 101 2.24 -1.32 4.06
C LYS A 101 1.71 -1.73 5.42
N GLY A 102 0.65 -1.06 5.86
CA GLY A 102 0.04 -1.29 7.17
C GLY A 102 -0.40 -2.74 7.40
N PRO A 103 -0.42 -3.19 8.67
CA PRO A 103 -0.84 -4.55 8.99
C PRO A 103 -2.35 -4.70 8.79
N ILE A 104 -2.79 -5.94 8.59
CA ILE A 104 -4.22 -6.26 8.48
C ILE A 104 -4.81 -6.24 9.90
N SER A 105 -5.87 -5.47 10.11
CA SER A 105 -6.57 -5.42 11.40
C SER A 105 -7.46 -6.65 11.57
N SER A 106 -7.22 -7.44 12.61
CA SER A 106 -8.08 -8.57 12.98
C SER A 106 -9.52 -8.14 13.26
N ILE A 107 -9.72 -6.95 13.82
CA ILE A 107 -11.06 -6.42 14.11
C ILE A 107 -11.81 -6.13 12.79
N ARG A 108 -11.15 -5.50 11.81
CA ARG A 108 -11.80 -5.23 10.50
C ARG A 108 -12.11 -6.53 9.76
N VAL A 109 -11.22 -7.52 9.84
CA VAL A 109 -11.47 -8.86 9.28
C VAL A 109 -12.68 -9.52 9.96
N LEU A 110 -12.75 -9.47 11.29
CA LEU A 110 -13.86 -10.03 12.05
C LEU A 110 -15.18 -9.35 11.69
N LEU A 111 -15.20 -8.01 11.58
CA LEU A 111 -16.39 -7.27 11.15
C LEU A 111 -16.85 -7.69 9.76
N VAL A 112 -15.94 -7.73 8.78
CA VAL A 112 -16.29 -8.18 7.42
C VAL A 112 -16.77 -9.63 7.40
N ALA A 113 -16.18 -10.50 8.23
CA ALA A 113 -16.64 -11.89 8.36
C ALA A 113 -18.05 -11.98 8.96
N LEU A 114 -18.38 -11.16 9.97
CA LEU A 114 -19.71 -11.11 10.56
C LEU A 114 -20.75 -10.54 9.58
N MET A 115 -20.40 -9.48 8.84
CA MET A 115 -21.24 -8.92 7.77
C MET A 115 -21.52 -9.97 6.69
N ALA A 116 -20.47 -10.65 6.21
CA ALA A 116 -20.63 -11.70 5.21
C ALA A 116 -21.49 -12.87 5.72
N LEU A 117 -21.29 -13.27 6.98
CA LEU A 117 -22.11 -14.30 7.63
C LEU A 117 -23.58 -13.85 7.74
N PHE A 118 -23.84 -12.61 8.12
CA PHE A 118 -25.19 -12.06 8.21
C PHE A 118 -25.89 -12.07 6.84
N ILE A 119 -25.20 -11.69 5.77
CA ILE A 119 -25.75 -11.75 4.41
C ILE A 119 -26.08 -13.18 3.97
N ILE A 120 -25.25 -14.17 4.34
CA ILE A 120 -25.49 -15.57 3.97
C ILE A 120 -26.64 -16.18 4.77
N VAL A 121 -26.76 -15.83 6.06
CA VAL A 121 -27.70 -16.43 7.00
C VAL A 121 -29.08 -15.76 6.96
N TYR A 122 -29.16 -14.46 6.64
CA TYR A 122 -30.44 -13.73 6.64
C TYR A 122 -31.45 -14.25 5.59
N PRO A 123 -31.11 -14.48 4.30
CA PRO A 123 -32.07 -14.99 3.31
C PRO A 123 -32.73 -16.33 3.66
N PRO A 124 -32.02 -17.39 4.12
CA PRO A 124 -32.68 -18.63 4.50
C PRO A 124 -33.59 -18.46 5.73
N ILE A 125 -33.20 -17.63 6.72
CA ILE A 125 -34.06 -17.32 7.87
C ILE A 125 -35.33 -16.60 7.40
N TYR A 126 -35.17 -15.60 6.55
CA TYR A 126 -36.29 -14.84 5.99
C TYR A 126 -37.25 -15.74 5.19
N ASN A 127 -36.72 -16.61 4.32
CA ASN A 127 -37.50 -17.52 3.50
C ASN A 127 -38.25 -18.56 4.35
N ASN A 128 -37.62 -19.07 5.41
CA ASN A 128 -38.26 -20.00 6.35
C ASN A 128 -39.36 -19.31 7.18
N ALA A 129 -39.13 -18.06 7.60
CA ALA A 129 -40.16 -17.27 8.28
C ALA A 129 -41.34 -17.00 7.34
N LEU A 130 -41.09 -16.64 6.08
CA LEU A 130 -42.13 -16.39 5.08
C LEU A 130 -42.95 -17.65 4.76
N SER A 131 -42.31 -18.81 4.62
CA SER A 131 -43.00 -20.08 4.35
C SER A 131 -43.81 -20.60 5.54
N SER A 132 -43.48 -20.17 6.75
CA SER A 132 -44.23 -20.50 7.98
C SER A 132 -45.49 -19.65 8.18
N VAL A 133 -45.68 -18.58 7.41
CA VAL A 133 -46.89 -17.73 7.50
C VAL A 133 -48.05 -18.42 6.79
N ASN A 134 -48.99 -18.96 7.56
CA ASN A 134 -50.26 -19.45 7.05
C ASN A 134 -51.32 -18.34 7.15
N LEU A 135 -51.62 -17.68 6.03
CA LEU A 135 -52.61 -16.60 5.97
C LEU A 135 -54.02 -17.17 5.93
N ASN A 136 -54.63 -17.42 7.09
CA ASN A 136 -56.07 -17.60 7.17
C ASN A 136 -56.76 -16.24 6.96
N LEU A 137 -57.28 -16.05 5.74
CA LEU A 137 -57.93 -14.83 5.24
C LEU A 137 -59.19 -14.38 6.06
N LEU A 138 -59.63 -15.16 7.04
CA LEU A 138 -60.92 -15.01 7.73
C LEU A 138 -60.85 -14.98 9.27
N GLY A 139 -59.76 -14.45 9.83
CA GLY A 139 -59.72 -14.08 11.25
C GLY A 139 -59.42 -15.24 12.19
N GLY A 140 -58.12 -15.50 12.39
CA GLY A 140 -57.62 -16.38 13.45
C GLY A 140 -56.14 -16.13 13.64
N SER A 141 -55.70 -16.05 14.89
CA SER A 141 -54.34 -15.70 15.33
C SER A 141 -53.26 -16.26 14.41
N VAL A 142 -52.48 -15.36 13.81
CA VAL A 142 -51.44 -15.71 12.84
C VAL A 142 -50.14 -15.99 13.58
N SER A 143 -49.84 -17.26 13.82
CA SER A 143 -48.53 -17.67 14.32
C SER A 143 -47.47 -17.34 13.26
N GLY A 144 -46.48 -16.50 13.59
CA GLY A 144 -45.36 -16.17 12.71
C GLY A 144 -45.34 -14.75 12.14
N LEU A 145 -46.43 -13.97 12.24
CA LEU A 145 -46.43 -12.56 11.80
C LEU A 145 -45.46 -11.70 12.62
N ASP A 146 -45.34 -11.91 13.93
CA ASP A 146 -44.42 -11.14 14.78
C ASP A 146 -42.96 -11.35 14.36
N SER A 147 -42.59 -12.58 14.00
CA SER A 147 -41.25 -12.91 13.48
C SER A 147 -41.01 -12.24 12.13
N LEU A 148 -41.99 -12.28 11.23
CA LEU A 148 -41.89 -11.66 9.91
C LEU A 148 -41.82 -10.13 9.99
N MET A 149 -42.61 -9.50 10.87
CA MET A 149 -42.56 -8.05 11.13
C MET A 149 -41.21 -7.64 11.69
N THR A 150 -40.66 -8.40 12.65
CA THR A 150 -39.34 -8.10 13.21
C THR A 150 -38.23 -8.26 12.17
N LEU A 151 -38.29 -9.32 11.35
CA LEU A 151 -37.34 -9.56 10.27
C LEU A 151 -37.42 -8.47 9.20
N THR A 152 -38.61 -8.07 8.76
CA THR A 152 -38.79 -7.06 7.70
C THR A 152 -38.51 -5.63 8.17
N CYS A 153 -39.01 -5.23 9.34
CA CYS A 153 -38.92 -3.84 9.81
C CYS A 153 -37.59 -3.51 10.49
N CYS A 154 -37.03 -4.43 11.28
CA CYS A 154 -35.83 -4.17 12.05
C CYS A 154 -34.57 -4.72 11.35
N LEU A 155 -34.61 -5.99 10.94
CA LEU A 155 -33.43 -6.66 10.37
C LEU A 155 -33.28 -6.42 8.86
N GLY A 156 -34.37 -6.17 8.14
CA GLY A 156 -34.39 -5.91 6.70
C GLY A 156 -33.58 -4.67 6.30
N PRO A 157 -33.79 -3.49 6.92
CA PRO A 157 -32.99 -2.31 6.64
C PRO A 157 -31.51 -2.51 6.97
N ILE A 158 -31.21 -3.23 8.06
CA ILE A 158 -29.83 -3.55 8.45
C ILE A 158 -29.18 -4.46 7.39
N TYR A 159 -29.89 -5.48 6.91
CA TYR A 159 -29.42 -6.35 5.83
C TYR A 159 -29.14 -5.58 4.53
N LEU A 160 -30.00 -4.63 4.17
CA LEU A 160 -29.80 -3.81 2.97
C LEU A 160 -28.58 -2.89 3.12
N LEU A 161 -28.40 -2.26 4.28
CA LEU A 161 -27.22 -1.44 4.57
C LEU A 161 -25.93 -2.28 4.55
N ASP A 162 -25.97 -3.48 5.12
CA ASP A 162 -24.84 -4.40 5.15
C ASP A 162 -24.45 -4.87 3.74
N TYR A 163 -25.44 -5.23 2.92
CA TYR A 163 -25.25 -5.59 1.52
C TYR A 163 -24.63 -4.45 0.70
N LEU A 164 -25.12 -3.23 0.87
CA LEU A 164 -24.54 -2.04 0.22
C LEU A 164 -23.10 -1.78 0.70
N ALA A 165 -22.84 -1.89 1.99
CA ALA A 165 -21.51 -1.67 2.56
C ALA A 165 -20.49 -2.70 2.04
N LEU A 166 -20.85 -3.98 1.99
CA LEU A 166 -20.00 -5.02 1.41
C LEU A 166 -19.84 -4.86 -0.11
N GLY A 167 -20.89 -4.47 -0.82
CA GLY A 167 -20.80 -4.14 -2.24
C GLY A 167 -19.79 -3.02 -2.52
N LEU A 168 -19.86 -1.92 -1.75
CA LEU A 168 -18.88 -0.83 -1.83
C LEU A 168 -17.47 -1.30 -1.45
N LEU A 169 -17.33 -2.15 -0.44
CA LEU A 169 -16.04 -2.72 -0.04
C LEU A 169 -15.42 -3.57 -1.15
N VAL A 170 -16.22 -4.38 -1.85
CA VAL A 170 -15.76 -5.17 -3.00
C VAL A 170 -15.32 -4.26 -4.14
N LEU A 171 -16.12 -3.23 -4.47
CA LEU A 171 -15.76 -2.25 -5.50
C LEU A 171 -14.46 -1.52 -5.16
N PHE A 172 -14.31 -1.08 -3.91
CA PHE A 172 -13.09 -0.45 -3.43
C PHE A 172 -11.89 -1.41 -3.47
N SER A 173 -12.08 -2.67 -3.08
CA SER A 173 -11.03 -3.69 -3.13
C SER A 173 -10.60 -4.01 -4.55
N ALA A 174 -11.55 -4.09 -5.50
CA ALA A 174 -11.26 -4.23 -6.92
C ALA A 174 -10.51 -3.02 -7.47
N TYR A 175 -10.95 -1.81 -7.13
CA TYR A 175 -10.25 -0.57 -7.48
C TYR A 175 -8.80 -0.57 -6.97
N LYS A 176 -8.60 -0.90 -5.68
CA LYS A 176 -7.26 -0.96 -5.06
C LYS A 176 -6.39 -2.08 -5.60
N TRP A 177 -6.97 -3.21 -5.98
CA TRP A 177 -6.26 -4.26 -6.68
C TRP A 177 -5.80 -3.81 -8.07
N LEU A 178 -6.64 -3.10 -8.82
CA LEU A 178 -6.31 -2.57 -10.14
C LEU A 178 -5.21 -1.49 -10.09
N THR A 179 -5.23 -0.60 -9.10
CA THR A 179 -4.26 0.52 -9.02
C THR A 179 -2.98 0.16 -8.28
N GLU A 180 -3.09 -0.55 -7.15
CA GLU A 180 -2.01 -0.73 -6.18
C GLU A 180 -1.64 -2.20 -5.96
N LYS A 181 -2.30 -3.16 -6.62
CA LYS A 181 -2.16 -4.61 -6.39
C LYS A 181 -2.39 -5.02 -4.94
N ASP A 182 -3.28 -4.32 -4.23
CA ASP A 182 -3.57 -4.58 -2.83
C ASP A 182 -5.07 -4.79 -2.61
N LEU A 183 -5.52 -6.04 -2.76
CA LEU A 183 -6.92 -6.42 -2.59
C LEU A 183 -7.42 -6.15 -1.16
N LEU A 184 -6.54 -6.27 -0.16
CA LEU A 184 -6.88 -6.19 1.25
C LEU A 184 -6.65 -4.78 1.82
N ALA A 185 -6.52 -3.76 0.96
CA ALA A 185 -6.24 -2.38 1.37
C ALA A 185 -7.29 -1.84 2.37
N ALA A 186 -8.57 -2.21 2.22
CA ALA A 186 -9.64 -1.80 3.14
C ALA A 186 -9.41 -2.29 4.59
N LEU A 187 -8.73 -3.43 4.74
CA LEU A 187 -8.51 -4.08 6.04
C LEU A 187 -7.23 -3.58 6.72
N ARG A 188 -6.43 -2.75 6.05
CA ARG A 188 -5.16 -2.24 6.60
C ARG A 188 -5.36 -1.05 7.52
N VAL A 189 -4.55 -1.02 8.58
CA VAL A 189 -4.51 0.10 9.53
C VAL A 189 -3.54 1.17 9.01
N PRO A 190 -3.86 2.47 9.15
CA PRO A 190 -2.87 3.54 8.95
C PRO A 190 -1.67 3.39 9.91
N PRO A 191 -0.51 4.01 9.60
CA PRO A 191 0.65 3.96 10.49
C PRO A 191 0.33 4.60 11.85
N ASN A 192 0.78 3.95 12.93
CA ASN A 192 0.77 4.54 14.26
C ASN A 192 1.96 5.50 14.45
N GLU A 193 2.03 6.20 15.58
CA GLU A 193 3.13 7.10 15.94
C GLU A 193 4.47 6.36 15.97
N PHE A 194 4.53 5.17 16.59
CA PHE A 194 5.74 4.33 16.59
C PHE A 194 6.13 3.84 15.19
N ASP A 195 5.16 3.52 14.34
CA ASP A 195 5.46 3.14 12.95
C ASP A 195 6.03 4.33 12.16
N THR A 196 5.54 5.53 12.46
CA THR A 196 6.02 6.77 11.86
C THR A 196 7.46 7.04 12.28
N ASP A 197 7.79 6.87 13.56
CA ASP A 197 9.17 6.98 14.05
C ASP A 197 10.08 5.93 13.40
N ASP A 198 9.61 4.70 13.24
CA ASP A 198 10.36 3.65 12.53
C ASP A 198 10.59 3.98 11.05
N ILE A 199 9.60 4.57 10.37
CA ILE A 199 9.74 5.07 8.99
C ILE A 199 10.78 6.18 8.94
N VAL A 200 10.71 7.16 9.85
CA VAL A 200 11.67 8.28 9.90
C VAL A 200 13.08 7.77 10.22
N ALA A 201 13.22 6.83 11.15
CA ALA A 201 14.49 6.20 11.47
C ALA A 201 15.07 5.45 10.26
N LEU A 202 14.24 4.71 9.52
CA LEU A 202 14.65 4.07 8.28
C LEU A 202 15.11 5.11 7.25
N GLU A 203 14.34 6.18 7.05
CA GLU A 203 14.68 7.24 6.12
C GLU A 203 16.01 7.89 6.44
N LYS A 204 16.24 8.22 7.71
CA LYS A 204 17.49 8.83 8.18
C LYS A 204 18.67 7.88 8.08
N SER A 205 18.46 6.59 8.34
CA SER A 205 19.51 5.59 8.16
C SER A 205 19.96 5.45 6.71
N VAL A 206 19.02 5.52 5.76
CA VAL A 206 19.31 5.49 4.32
C VAL A 206 20.01 6.78 3.90
N GLU A 207 19.50 7.96 4.30
CA GLU A 207 20.13 9.25 4.03
C GLU A 207 21.58 9.29 4.53
N GLN A 208 21.82 8.84 5.76
CA GLN A 208 23.16 8.82 6.34
C GLN A 208 24.08 7.83 5.62
N THR A 209 23.57 6.67 5.22
CA THR A 209 24.37 5.69 4.46
C THR A 209 24.78 6.24 3.10
N VAL A 210 23.90 6.99 2.43
CA VAL A 210 24.23 7.68 1.18
C VAL A 210 25.28 8.77 1.42
N ARG A 211 25.17 9.56 2.49
CA ARG A 211 26.16 10.60 2.84
C ARG A 211 27.54 10.03 3.13
N GLU A 212 27.60 8.92 3.87
CA GLU A 212 28.85 8.19 4.11
C GLU A 212 29.43 7.62 2.80
N ALA A 213 28.57 7.16 1.88
CA ALA A 213 29.01 6.67 0.57
C ALA A 213 29.53 7.82 -0.32
N LEU A 214 28.91 9.01 -0.27
CA LEU A 214 29.39 10.21 -0.97
C LEU A 214 30.81 10.59 -0.50
N ASP A 215 31.04 10.55 0.81
CA ASP A 215 32.34 10.85 1.42
C ASP A 215 33.44 9.88 0.94
N VAL A 216 33.14 8.59 0.89
CA VAL A 216 34.07 7.55 0.36
C VAL A 216 34.41 7.79 -1.10
N VAL A 217 33.47 8.29 -1.90
CA VAL A 217 33.66 8.61 -3.33
C VAL A 217 34.27 10.00 -3.55
N GLY A 218 34.54 10.75 -2.46
CA GLY A 218 35.13 12.08 -2.51
C GLY A 218 34.19 13.15 -3.07
N ILE A 219 32.87 12.98 -2.88
CA ILE A 219 31.86 14.00 -3.20
C ILE A 219 31.52 14.75 -1.92
N GLU A 220 31.60 16.07 -1.96
CA GLU A 220 31.36 16.88 -0.77
C GLU A 220 29.91 16.77 -0.29
N GLN A 221 29.71 16.41 0.98
CA GLN A 221 28.37 16.23 1.57
C GLN A 221 27.51 17.51 1.54
N ARG A 222 28.13 18.69 1.45
CA ARG A 222 27.42 19.98 1.33
C ARG A 222 26.57 20.09 0.07
N LEU A 223 26.89 19.31 -0.96
CA LEU A 223 26.15 19.24 -2.21
C LEU A 223 24.83 18.46 -2.08
N MET A 224 24.63 17.77 -0.96
CA MET A 224 23.39 17.06 -0.61
C MET A 224 22.71 17.76 0.58
N PRO A 225 22.02 18.90 0.35
CA PRO A 225 21.32 19.63 1.41
C PRO A 225 20.26 18.76 2.09
N GLN A 226 19.78 19.20 3.26
CA GLN A 226 18.72 18.48 3.96
C GLN A 226 17.55 18.20 3.03
N ALA A 227 17.05 16.97 3.09
CA ALA A 227 15.96 16.44 2.29
C ALA A 227 14.79 17.44 2.18
N ALA A 228 14.61 18.05 1.00
CA ALA A 228 13.38 18.79 0.69
C ALA A 228 12.35 17.80 0.16
N GLU A 229 11.18 17.74 0.79
CA GLU A 229 10.11 16.85 0.36
C GLU A 229 9.56 17.30 -1.00
N TYR A 230 9.59 16.40 -1.97
CA TYR A 230 8.99 16.62 -3.28
C TYR A 230 7.58 16.04 -3.31
N GLY A 231 6.59 16.88 -2.98
CA GLY A 231 5.16 16.55 -3.11
C GLY A 231 4.57 17.25 -4.34
N MET A 232 4.13 16.49 -5.35
CA MET A 232 3.17 17.03 -6.32
C MET A 232 1.84 17.23 -5.59
N ARG A 233 1.58 18.43 -5.05
CA ARG A 233 0.22 18.83 -4.67
C ARG A 233 -0.62 18.71 -5.93
N ARG A 234 -1.46 17.68 -5.99
CA ARG A 234 -2.46 17.50 -7.03
C ARG A 234 -3.29 18.78 -7.02
N ARG A 235 -3.12 19.65 -8.03
CA ARG A 235 -4.04 20.77 -8.21
C ARG A 235 -5.39 20.12 -8.47
N LEU A 236 -6.31 20.24 -7.50
CA LEU A 236 -7.72 20.03 -7.75
C LEU A 236 -8.09 21.09 -8.79
N ILE A 237 -8.34 20.64 -10.02
CA ILE A 237 -9.04 21.43 -11.04
C ILE A 237 -10.53 21.21 -10.78
#